data_AF-A0A6A9UUN0-F1
#
_entry.id   AF-A0A6A9UUN0-F1
#
_cell.length_a   1.000
_cell.length_b   1.000
_cell.length_c   1.000
_cell.angle_alpha   90.00
_cell.angle_beta   90.00
_cell.angle_gamma   90.00
#
_symmetry.space_group_name_H-M   'P 1'
#
loop_
_entity.id
_entity.type
_entity.pdbx_description
1 polymer ?
#
loop_
_entity_poly.entity_id
_entity_poly.type
_entity_poly.pdbx_seq_one_letter_code
_entity_poly.pdbx_strand_id
1 'polypeptide(L)'
;MSGPSAEEIARSLSDLRACAEAFDSEGVALAGRAGEFGAQGTGALSFGIFLAVGAAYDRGCTALAGAAEAGGTALQEVATTLRSVADAYERDEENNVHLSQGEW
;
A
#
# COMPACT_ATOMS: atom_id res chain seq x y z
N MET A 1 5.59 26.99 -24.32
CA MET A 1 4.54 26.31 -23.53
C MET A 1 4.63 26.87 -22.13
N SER A 2 3.57 27.48 -21.61
CA SER A 2 3.54 27.89 -20.21
C SER A 2 3.55 26.63 -19.34
N GLY A 3 4.39 26.62 -18.30
CA GLY A 3 4.41 25.53 -17.33
C GLY A 3 3.09 25.43 -16.54
N PRO A 4 2.88 24.33 -15.82
CA PRO A 4 1.73 24.16 -14.94
C PRO A 4 1.67 25.29 -13.90
N SER A 5 0.47 25.73 -13.57
CA SER A 5 0.21 26.74 -12.55
C SER A 5 0.38 26.16 -11.13
N ALA A 6 0.63 27.03 -10.15
CA ALA A 6 0.77 26.62 -8.75
C ALA A 6 -0.48 25.90 -8.21
N GLU A 7 -1.69 26.29 -8.66
CA GLU A 7 -2.93 25.58 -8.31
C GLU A 7 -2.99 24.17 -8.90
N GLU A 8 -2.51 23.97 -10.13
CA GLU A 8 -2.45 22.65 -10.76
C GLU A 8 -1.45 21.73 -10.03
N ILE A 9 -0.29 22.28 -9.61
CA ILE A 9 0.71 21.56 -8.81
C ILE A 9 0.12 21.17 -7.45
N ALA A 10 -0.49 22.12 -6.73
CA ALA A 10 -1.09 21.86 -5.43
C ALA A 10 -2.21 20.81 -5.49
N ARG A 11 -3.06 20.85 -6.53
CA ARG A 11 -4.07 19.82 -6.75
C ARG A 11 -3.45 18.44 -7.00
N SER A 12 -2.45 18.37 -7.88
CA SER A 12 -1.73 17.11 -8.17
C SER A 12 -1.09 16.50 -6.91
N LEU A 13 -0.48 17.33 -6.07
CA LEU A 13 0.09 16.91 -4.77
C LEU A 13 -0.98 16.37 -3.82
N SER A 14 -2.13 17.05 -3.74
CA SER A 14 -3.27 16.57 -2.95
C SER A 14 -3.77 15.21 -3.45
N ASP A 15 -3.87 15.02 -4.77
CA ASP A 15 -4.31 13.76 -5.36
C ASP A 15 -3.33 12.63 -5.08
N LEU A 16 -2.01 12.90 -5.17
CA LEU A 16 -0.96 11.92 -4.81
C LEU A 16 -1.05 11.49 -3.34
N ARG A 17 -1.30 12.44 -2.43
CA ARG A 17 -1.45 12.14 -1.00
C ARG A 17 -2.70 11.33 -0.70
N ALA A 18 -3.84 11.72 -1.27
CA ALA A 18 -5.08 10.96 -1.12
C ALA A 18 -4.94 9.53 -1.66
N CYS A 19 -4.25 9.38 -2.79
CA CYS A 19 -3.94 8.07 -3.37
C CYS A 19 -3.05 7.24 -2.44
N ALA A 20 -2.01 7.86 -1.86
CA ALA A 20 -1.14 7.19 -0.89
C ALA A 20 -1.91 6.72 0.36
N GLU A 21 -2.81 7.54 0.89
CA GLU A 21 -3.67 7.17 2.02
C GLU A 21 -4.58 5.98 1.69
N ALA A 22 -5.17 5.96 0.49
CA ALA A 22 -5.99 4.84 0.03
C ALA A 22 -5.16 3.54 -0.01
N PHE A 23 -3.99 3.57 -0.66
CA PHE A 23 -3.09 2.42 -0.73
C PHE A 23 -2.65 1.91 0.65
N ASP A 24 -2.32 2.81 1.57
CA ASP A 24 -1.93 2.46 2.94
C ASP A 24 -3.09 1.81 3.70
N SER A 25 -4.30 2.37 3.60
CA SER A 25 -5.50 1.84 4.25
C SER A 25 -5.87 0.45 3.73
N GLU A 26 -5.77 0.23 2.41
CA GLU A 26 -6.01 -1.07 1.79
C GLU A 26 -4.91 -2.07 2.16
N GLY A 27 -3.65 -1.62 2.23
CA GLY A 27 -2.51 -2.43 2.65
C GLY A 27 -2.68 -2.97 4.08
N VAL A 28 -3.04 -2.08 5.01
CA VAL A 28 -3.34 -2.45 6.40
C VAL A 28 -4.54 -3.40 6.49
N ALA A 29 -5.62 -3.12 5.76
CA ALA A 29 -6.80 -3.98 5.74
C ALA A 29 -6.48 -5.38 5.19
N LEU A 30 -5.72 -5.47 4.10
CA LEU A 30 -5.33 -6.73 3.48
C LEU A 30 -4.40 -7.55 4.39
N ALA A 31 -3.38 -6.91 4.97
CA ALA A 31 -2.50 -7.55 5.95
C ALA A 31 -3.27 -8.03 7.20
N GLY A 32 -4.24 -7.24 7.69
CA GLY A 32 -5.08 -7.63 8.81
C GLY A 32 -5.90 -8.91 8.56
N ARG A 33 -6.31 -9.14 7.32
CA ARG A 33 -7.05 -10.36 6.93
C ARG A 33 -6.19 -11.61 6.83
N ALA A 34 -4.85 -11.49 6.80
CA ALA A 34 -3.96 -12.64 6.84
C ALA A 34 -4.19 -13.51 8.09
N GLY A 35 -4.46 -12.87 9.23
CA GLY A 35 -4.79 -13.55 10.48
C GLY A 35 -6.11 -14.34 10.42
N GLU A 36 -7.09 -13.87 9.64
CA GLU A 36 -8.37 -14.58 9.46
C GLU A 36 -8.17 -15.89 8.69
N PHE A 37 -7.32 -15.89 7.66
CA PHE A 37 -7.01 -17.10 6.90
C PHE A 37 -6.17 -18.09 7.71
N GLY A 38 -5.20 -17.63 8.49
CA GLY A 38 -4.42 -18.48 9.39
C GLY A 38 -5.26 -19.13 10.51
N ALA A 39 -6.29 -18.44 11.00
CA ALA A 39 -7.18 -18.94 12.05
C ALA A 39 -8.24 -19.94 11.54
N GLN A 40 -8.46 -20.04 10.23
CA GLN A 40 -9.39 -21.00 9.63
C GLN A 40 -8.86 -22.44 9.57
N GLY A 41 -7.62 -22.69 10.03
CA GLY A 41 -7.01 -24.02 10.07
C GLY A 41 -7.94 -25.07 10.69
N THR A 42 -8.28 -26.09 9.90
CA THR A 42 -9.24 -27.13 10.28
C THR A 42 -8.60 -28.16 11.21
N GLY A 43 -8.35 -27.79 12.47
CA GLY A 43 -7.90 -28.73 13.51
C GLY A 43 -8.86 -29.91 13.76
N ALA A 44 -10.07 -29.87 13.18
CA ALA A 44 -11.12 -30.88 13.30
C ALA A 44 -11.18 -31.90 12.14
N LEU A 45 -10.46 -31.72 11.02
CA LEU A 45 -10.49 -32.65 9.86
C LEU A 45 -9.44 -33.78 9.95
N SER A 46 -9.05 -34.15 11.16
CA SER A 46 -7.80 -34.88 11.45
C SER A 46 -7.88 -36.41 11.31
N PHE A 47 -8.92 -36.98 10.69
CA PHE A 47 -9.08 -38.43 10.61
C PHE A 47 -9.56 -38.94 9.23
N GLY A 48 -8.94 -40.04 8.78
CA GLY A 48 -9.38 -40.81 7.61
C GLY A 48 -9.22 -40.07 6.27
N ILE A 49 -10.20 -40.23 5.37
CA ILE A 49 -10.17 -39.64 4.02
C ILE A 49 -10.16 -38.09 4.05
N PHE A 50 -10.61 -37.50 5.15
CA PHE A 50 -10.64 -36.06 5.37
C PHE A 50 -9.26 -35.47 5.70
N LEU A 51 -8.27 -36.30 6.03
CA LEU A 51 -6.93 -35.82 6.39
C LEU A 51 -6.21 -35.19 5.19
N ALA A 52 -6.36 -35.77 3.99
CA ALA A 52 -5.83 -35.20 2.76
C ALA A 52 -6.53 -33.89 2.38
N VAL A 53 -7.85 -33.82 2.58
CA VAL A 53 -8.66 -32.61 2.31
C VAL A 53 -8.33 -31.51 3.31
N GLY A 54 -8.23 -31.83 4.61
CA GLY A 54 -7.84 -30.89 5.66
C GLY A 54 -6.43 -30.36 5.46
N ALA A 55 -5.47 -31.21 5.07
CA ALA A 55 -4.11 -30.76 4.76
C ALA A 55 -4.05 -29.86 3.50
N ALA A 56 -4.85 -30.15 2.47
CA ALA A 56 -4.94 -29.29 1.29
C ALA A 56 -5.59 -27.95 1.61
N TYR A 57 -6.64 -27.95 2.43
CA TYR A 57 -7.32 -26.74 2.91
C TYR A 57 -6.39 -25.87 3.75
N ASP A 58 -5.69 -26.45 4.73
CA ASP A 58 -4.75 -25.75 5.61
C ASP A 58 -3.59 -25.11 4.83
N ARG A 59 -3.05 -25.81 3.82
CA ARG A 59 -2.08 -25.22 2.87
C ARG A 59 -2.66 -24.06 2.08
N GLY A 60 -3.91 -24.16 1.64
CA GLY A 60 -4.63 -23.09 0.94
C GLY A 60 -4.79 -21.85 1.81
N CYS A 61 -5.24 -22.03 3.06
CA CYS A 61 -5.36 -20.98 4.06
C CYS A 61 -4.02 -20.31 4.35
N THR A 62 -2.96 -21.10 4.55
CA THR A 62 -1.60 -20.59 4.77
C THR A 62 -1.08 -19.80 3.57
N ALA A 63 -1.30 -20.29 2.35
CA ALA A 63 -0.91 -19.60 1.13
C ALA A 63 -1.66 -18.28 0.94
N LEU A 64 -2.96 -18.26 1.24
CA LEU A 64 -3.77 -17.03 1.22
C LEU A 64 -3.31 -16.01 2.27
N ALA A 65 -3.00 -16.47 3.48
CA ALA A 65 -2.46 -15.61 4.53
C ALA A 65 -1.15 -14.95 4.09
N GLY A 66 -0.20 -15.73 3.58
CA GLY A 66 1.07 -15.20 3.08
C GLY A 66 0.89 -14.25 1.89
N ALA A 67 -0.03 -14.54 0.97
CA ALA A 67 -0.33 -13.66 -0.16
C ALA A 67 -0.95 -12.32 0.29
N ALA A 68 -1.84 -12.36 1.29
CA ALA A 68 -2.45 -11.16 1.86
C ALA A 68 -1.42 -10.28 2.59
N GLU A 69 -0.51 -10.89 3.35
CA GLU A 69 0.59 -10.16 4.01
C GLU A 69 1.55 -9.51 3.01
N ALA A 70 1.98 -10.27 1.98
CA ALA A 70 2.84 -9.75 0.92
C ALA A 70 2.16 -8.64 0.11
N GLY A 71 0.87 -8.82 -0.22
CA GLY A 71 0.08 -7.78 -0.89
C GLY A 71 -0.07 -6.53 -0.04
N GLY A 72 -0.32 -6.67 1.26
CA GLY A 72 -0.39 -5.55 2.19
C GLY A 72 0.90 -4.73 2.23
N THR A 73 2.04 -5.41 2.34
CA THR A 73 3.37 -4.77 2.29
C THR A 73 3.59 -4.02 0.98
N ALA A 74 3.26 -4.63 -0.16
CA ALA A 74 3.43 -3.99 -1.46
C ALA A 74 2.59 -2.71 -1.62
N LEU A 75 1.36 -2.69 -1.09
CA LEU A 75 0.51 -1.49 -1.13
C LEU A 75 1.10 -0.36 -0.25
N GLN A 76 1.70 -0.71 0.90
CA GLN A 76 2.40 0.26 1.75
C GLN A 76 3.66 0.83 1.10
N GLU A 77 4.39 0.04 0.31
CA GLU A 77 5.52 0.52 -0.49
C GLU A 77 5.08 1.53 -1.56
N VAL A 78 3.95 1.27 -2.22
CA VAL A 78 3.35 2.22 -3.18
C VAL A 78 2.96 3.51 -2.48
N ALA A 79 2.27 3.44 -1.33
CA ALA A 79 1.91 4.61 -0.54
C ALA A 79 3.14 5.44 -0.14
N THR A 80 4.20 4.78 0.32
CA THR A 80 5.47 5.43 0.69
C THR A 80 6.11 6.13 -0.52
N THR A 81 6.09 5.48 -1.69
CA THR A 81 6.60 6.06 -2.93
C THR A 81 5.82 7.31 -3.34
N LEU A 82 4.49 7.26 -3.30
CA LEU A 82 3.63 8.39 -3.65
C LEU A 82 3.86 9.60 -2.72
N ARG A 83 4.02 9.36 -1.41
CA ARG A 83 4.39 10.42 -0.45
C ARG A 83 5.76 11.03 -0.77
N SER A 84 6.76 10.18 -1.02
CA SER A 84 8.11 10.64 -1.38
C SER A 84 8.13 11.50 -2.65
N VAL A 85 7.35 11.13 -3.66
CA VAL A 85 7.18 11.94 -4.88
C VAL A 85 6.54 13.28 -4.56
N ALA A 86 5.46 13.30 -3.77
CA ALA A 86 4.81 14.55 -3.36
C ALA A 86 5.79 15.47 -2.59
N ASP A 87 6.54 14.92 -1.62
CA ASP A 87 7.51 15.66 -0.82
C ASP A 87 8.72 16.15 -1.64
N ALA A 88 9.07 15.46 -2.72
CA ALA A 88 10.11 15.92 -3.66
C ALA A 88 9.61 17.11 -4.48
N TYR A 89 8.38 17.04 -5.00
CA TYR A 89 7.78 18.14 -5.75
C TYR A 89 7.57 19.40 -4.90
N GLU A 90 7.15 19.26 -3.64
CA GLU A 90 7.05 20.42 -2.74
C GLU A 90 8.39 21.09 -2.49
N ARG A 91 9.44 20.30 -2.21
CA ARG A 91 10.79 20.84 -2.03
C ARG A 91 11.32 21.53 -3.29
N ASP A 92 11.06 20.97 -4.46
CA ASP A 92 11.46 21.58 -5.73
C ASP A 92 10.71 22.90 -5.97
N GLU A 93 9.43 22.97 -5.62
CA GLU A 93 8.65 24.21 -5.72
C GLU A 93 9.16 25.28 -4.74
N GLU A 94 9.42 24.93 -3.48
CA GLU A 94 10.01 25.83 -2.49
C GLU A 94 11.36 26.37 -2.97
N ASN A 95 12.24 25.50 -3.47
CA ASN A 95 13.54 25.89 -4.01
C ASN A 95 13.43 26.80 -5.24
N ASN A 96 12.47 26.56 -6.13
CA ASN A 96 12.22 27.40 -7.30
C ASN A 96 11.64 28.77 -6.92
N VAL A 97 10.80 28.84 -5.89
CA VAL A 97 10.31 30.11 -5.34
C VAL A 97 11.46 30.91 -4.74
N HIS A 98 12.38 30.27 -4.01
CA HIS A 98 13.58 30.94 -3.49
C HIS A 98 14.50 31.46 -4.61
N LEU A 99 14.75 30.67 -5.66
CA LEU A 99 15.54 31.10 -6.83
C LEU A 99 14.91 32.25 -7.63
N SER A 100 13.58 32.38 -7.61
CA SER A 100 12.86 33.42 -8.34
C SER A 100 12.60 34.71 -7.54
N GLN A 101 12.70 34.67 -6.21
CA GLN A 101 12.38 35.81 -5.33
C GLN A 101 13.58 36.62 -4.80
N GLY A 102 14.83 36.16 -4.95
CA GLY A 102 15.96 37.02 -4.57
C GLY A 102 17.34 36.39 -4.65
N GLU A 103 18.26 37.21 -5.18
CA GLU A 103 19.64 37.35 -4.72
C GLU A 103 20.62 36.17 -4.96
N TRP A 104 21.61 36.44 -5.82
CA TRP A 104 22.86 35.67 -5.93
C TRP A 104 23.71 35.83 -4.67
#